data_AF-A0AAV7JG14-F1
#
_entry.id   AF-A0AAV7JG14-F1
#
_cell.length_a   1.000
_cell.length_b   1.000
_cell.length_c   1.000
_cell.angle_alpha   90.00
_cell.angle_beta   90.00
_cell.angle_gamma   90.00
#
_symmetry.space_group_name_H-M   'P 1'
#
loop_
_entity.id
_entity.type
_entity.pdbx_description
1 polymer ?
#
loop_
_entity_poly.entity_id
_entity_poly.type
_entity_poly.pdbx_seq_one_letter_code
_entity_poly.pdbx_strand_id
1 'polypeptide(L)'
;MVKEATLAVRTRAVCMIEAGIFINKVAKVVGISVRTIRRWLLRSKSGEPLQNRRGCGRKTSVTMVPKVVIAKTIGKKMKSTRVISQNLKSKGFSISHVTVHSYLRKNLKVRPYKPQVQPKLTEKQRTARIKFCNERKNWSIDSWRGFYSRTSPPLRYSTLQISKTTEFGRNLVPMFLLPKRSNFLEKSWSGV
;
A
#
# COMPACT_ATOMS: atom_id res chain seq x y z
N MET A 1 8.05 -0.25 -35.48
CA MET A 1 7.22 -0.85 -34.40
C MET A 1 6.91 -2.29 -34.75
N VAL A 2 7.31 -3.26 -33.92
CA VAL A 2 6.89 -4.66 -34.10
C VAL A 2 5.43 -4.77 -33.66
N LYS A 3 4.51 -5.08 -34.58
CA LYS A 3 3.10 -5.34 -34.22
C LYS A 3 3.04 -6.69 -33.50
N GLU A 4 2.83 -6.67 -32.19
CA GLU A 4 2.62 -7.89 -31.42
C GLU A 4 1.25 -8.50 -31.76
N ALA A 5 1.22 -9.79 -32.05
CA ALA A 5 -0.03 -10.50 -32.29
C ALA A 5 -0.82 -10.64 -30.99
N THR A 6 -2.12 -10.33 -31.05
CA THR A 6 -3.05 -10.48 -29.91
C THR A 6 -3.23 -11.96 -29.54
N LEU A 7 -3.66 -12.21 -28.30
CA LEU A 7 -3.88 -13.59 -27.81
C LEU A 7 -4.88 -14.35 -28.69
N ALA A 8 -5.98 -13.70 -29.07
CA ALA A 8 -7.01 -14.30 -29.93
C ALA A 8 -6.43 -14.80 -31.26
N VAL A 9 -5.53 -14.04 -31.87
CA VAL A 9 -4.86 -14.42 -33.11
C VAL A 9 -3.98 -15.66 -32.92
N ARG A 10 -3.29 -15.77 -31.78
CA ARG A 10 -2.46 -16.94 -31.43
C ARG A 10 -3.30 -18.19 -31.23
N THR A 11 -4.36 -18.06 -30.44
CA THR A 11 -5.29 -19.17 -30.16
C THR A 11 -5.94 -19.64 -31.45
N ARG A 12 -6.45 -18.72 -32.29
CA ARG A 12 -7.04 -19.05 -33.59
C ARG A 12 -6.06 -19.82 -34.47
N ALA A 13 -4.80 -19.38 -34.54
CA ALA A 13 -3.78 -20.05 -35.35
C ALA A 13 -3.48 -21.49 -34.84
N VAL A 14 -3.42 -21.69 -33.52
CA VAL A 14 -3.20 -23.02 -32.94
C VAL A 14 -4.41 -23.92 -33.16
N CYS A 15 -5.64 -23.44 -32.90
CA CYS A 15 -6.86 -24.22 -33.15
C CYS A 15 -7.03 -24.60 -34.63
N MET A 16 -6.67 -23.73 -35.57
CA MET A 16 -6.69 -24.07 -37.00
C MET A 16 -5.74 -25.21 -37.35
N ILE A 17 -4.58 -25.29 -36.70
CA ILE A 17 -3.62 -26.37 -36.89
C ILE A 17 -4.12 -27.66 -36.23
N GLU A 18 -4.69 -27.57 -35.03
CA GLU A 18 -5.31 -28.71 -34.34
C GLU A 18 -6.49 -29.29 -35.13
N ALA A 19 -7.23 -28.45 -35.85
CA ALA A 19 -8.26 -28.85 -36.81
C ALA A 19 -7.72 -29.45 -38.12
N GLY A 20 -6.40 -29.64 -38.25
CA GLY A 20 -5.77 -30.30 -39.41
C GLY A 20 -5.40 -29.39 -40.58
N ILE A 21 -5.49 -28.06 -40.44
CA ILE A 21 -5.12 -27.13 -41.51
C ILE A 21 -3.59 -26.99 -41.58
N PHE A 22 -3.02 -27.09 -42.79
CA PHE A 22 -1.59 -26.91 -43.02
C PHE A 22 -1.09 -25.53 -42.60
N ILE A 23 0.07 -25.50 -41.94
CA ILE A 23 0.69 -24.30 -41.35
C ILE A 23 0.86 -23.16 -42.36
N ASN A 24 1.22 -23.47 -43.61
CA ASN A 24 1.41 -22.46 -44.66
C ASN A 24 0.10 -21.74 -45.02
N LYS A 25 -1.03 -22.46 -45.00
CA LYS A 25 -2.35 -21.89 -45.23
C LYS A 25 -2.79 -21.02 -44.06
N VAL A 26 -2.56 -21.48 -42.83
CA VAL A 26 -2.80 -20.71 -41.60
C VAL A 26 -1.99 -19.41 -41.58
N ALA A 27 -0.72 -19.45 -41.99
CA ALA A 27 0.14 -18.27 -42.09
C ALA A 27 -0.41 -17.20 -43.03
N LYS A 28 -0.94 -17.60 -44.19
CA LYS A 28 -1.58 -16.69 -45.15
C LYS A 28 -2.88 -16.09 -44.60
N VAL A 29 -3.73 -16.92 -43.97
CA VAL A 29 -5.02 -16.48 -43.40
C VAL A 29 -4.82 -15.50 -42.25
N VAL A 30 -3.83 -15.74 -41.41
CA VAL A 30 -3.56 -14.94 -40.20
C VAL A 30 -2.63 -13.74 -40.50
N GLY A 31 -1.90 -13.77 -41.61
CA GLY A 31 -0.93 -12.72 -41.97
C GLY A 31 0.33 -12.73 -41.10
N ILE A 32 0.75 -13.90 -40.60
CA ILE A 32 1.88 -14.06 -39.68
C ILE A 32 2.88 -15.06 -40.24
N SER A 33 4.17 -14.83 -40.00
CA SER A 33 5.23 -15.72 -40.47
C SER A 33 5.07 -17.15 -39.94
N VAL A 34 5.36 -18.12 -40.80
CA VAL A 34 5.36 -19.56 -40.46
C VAL A 34 6.25 -19.85 -39.24
N ARG A 35 7.39 -19.16 -39.11
CA ARG A 35 8.32 -19.30 -37.97
C ARG A 35 7.66 -18.94 -36.64
N THR A 36 6.88 -17.86 -36.61
CA THR A 36 6.16 -17.42 -35.40
C THR A 36 5.08 -18.43 -35.02
N ILE A 37 4.33 -18.94 -35.99
CA ILE A 37 3.28 -19.94 -35.77
C ILE A 37 3.88 -21.25 -35.25
N ARG A 38 5.01 -21.71 -35.81
CA ARG A 38 5.75 -22.88 -35.29
C ARG A 38 6.17 -22.70 -33.84
N ARG A 39 6.64 -21.50 -33.44
CA ARG A 39 6.97 -21.21 -32.03
C ARG A 39 5.75 -21.29 -31.13
N TRP A 40 4.58 -20.81 -31.57
CA TRP A 40 3.34 -20.92 -30.80
C TRP A 40 2.88 -22.37 -30.65
N LEU A 41 2.97 -23.16 -31.72
CA LEU A 41 2.63 -24.58 -31.68
C LEU A 41 3.55 -25.35 -30.72
N LEU A 42 4.86 -25.12 -30.80
CA LEU A 42 5.82 -25.74 -29.88
C LEU A 42 5.50 -25.39 -28.42
N ARG A 43 5.16 -24.12 -28.18
CA ARG A 43 4.76 -23.62 -26.86
C ARG A 43 3.48 -24.27 -26.34
N SER A 44 2.45 -24.40 -27.20
CA SER A 44 1.20 -25.09 -26.87
C SER A 44 1.45 -26.56 -26.53
N LYS A 45 2.26 -27.26 -27.33
CA LYS A 45 2.63 -28.66 -27.10
C LYS A 45 3.42 -28.87 -25.80
N SER A 46 4.23 -27.89 -25.39
CA SER A 46 4.90 -27.92 -24.08
C SER A 46 3.98 -27.62 -22.89
N GLY A 47 2.68 -27.37 -23.12
CA GLY A 47 1.72 -27.01 -22.07
C GLY A 47 1.86 -25.56 -21.56
N GLU A 48 2.62 -24.72 -22.27
CA GLU A 48 2.80 -23.33 -21.87
C GLU A 48 1.68 -22.41 -22.38
N PRO A 49 1.29 -21.39 -21.60
CA PRO A 49 0.31 -20.40 -22.01
C PRO A 49 0.74 -19.61 -23.26
N LEU A 50 -0.14 -19.37 -24.24
CA LEU A 50 0.15 -18.56 -25.43
C LEU A 50 0.25 -17.04 -25.16
N GLN A 51 -0.11 -16.62 -23.95
CA GLN A 51 0.00 -15.25 -23.47
C GLN A 51 1.44 -14.73 -23.54
N ASN A 52 1.59 -13.41 -23.69
CA ASN A 52 2.89 -12.76 -23.59
C ASN A 52 3.52 -13.03 -22.22
N ARG A 53 4.78 -13.48 -22.23
CA ARG A 53 5.56 -13.55 -20.99
C ARG A 53 5.82 -12.13 -20.53
N ARG A 54 5.80 -11.90 -19.21
CA ARG A 54 6.22 -10.63 -18.64
C ARG A 54 7.69 -10.41 -19.00
N GLY A 55 7.99 -9.29 -19.66
CA GLY A 55 9.36 -8.93 -19.99
C GLY A 55 10.21 -8.74 -18.73
N CYS A 56 11.52 -8.98 -18.86
CA CYS A 56 12.49 -8.57 -17.85
C CYS A 56 12.79 -7.09 -18.07
N GLY A 57 12.29 -6.23 -17.17
CA GLY A 57 12.59 -4.80 -17.21
C GLY A 57 14.06 -4.52 -16.89
N ARG A 58 14.49 -3.27 -17.09
CA ARG A 58 15.82 -2.81 -16.70
C ARG A 58 16.04 -3.03 -15.20
N LYS A 59 17.19 -3.61 -14.83
CA LYS A 59 17.58 -3.79 -13.43
C LYS A 59 17.56 -2.45 -12.68
N THR A 60 16.94 -2.43 -11.50
CA THR A 60 16.86 -1.23 -10.66
C THR A 60 18.19 -0.96 -9.96
N SER A 61 18.57 0.32 -9.81
CA SER A 61 19.78 0.72 -9.08
C SER A 61 19.73 0.44 -7.57
N VAL A 62 18.54 0.28 -7.00
CA VAL A 62 18.36 0.01 -5.56
C VAL A 62 18.55 -1.49 -5.30
N THR A 63 19.74 -1.86 -4.84
CA THR A 63 20.08 -3.23 -4.42
C THR A 63 19.59 -3.53 -2.99
N MET A 64 19.81 -4.75 -2.50
CA MET A 64 19.28 -5.20 -1.20
C MET A 64 19.74 -4.36 -0.01
N VAL A 65 21.04 -4.03 0.06
CA VAL A 65 21.61 -3.26 1.19
C VAL A 65 20.97 -1.86 1.29
N PRO A 66 20.90 -1.04 0.22
CA PRO A 66 20.15 0.21 0.22
C PRO A 66 18.70 0.08 0.63
N LYS A 67 17.98 -0.99 0.22
CA LYS A 67 16.58 -1.21 0.64
C LYS A 67 16.47 -1.33 2.15
N VAL A 68 17.33 -2.12 2.76
CA VAL A 68 17.36 -2.31 4.23
C VAL A 68 17.69 -1.00 4.93
N VAL A 69 18.66 -0.23 4.42
CA VAL A 69 19.01 1.07 5.01
C VAL A 69 17.83 2.05 4.92
N ILE A 70 17.15 2.13 3.78
CA ILE A 70 15.97 3.01 3.60
C ILE A 70 14.79 2.54 4.46
N ALA A 71 14.60 1.24 4.66
CA ALA A 71 13.57 0.74 5.56
C ALA A 71 13.86 1.12 7.02
N LYS A 72 15.11 0.97 7.47
CA LYS A 72 15.55 1.34 8.83
C LYS A 72 15.44 2.84 9.12
N THR A 73 15.42 3.71 8.10
CA THR A 73 15.30 5.16 8.32
C THR A 73 13.87 5.59 8.65
N ILE A 74 12.84 4.80 8.36
CA ILE A 74 11.42 5.14 8.63
C ILE A 74 11.18 5.34 10.13
N GLY A 75 11.78 4.50 10.99
CA GLY A 75 11.65 4.62 12.44
C GLY A 75 12.42 5.81 13.03
N LYS A 76 13.33 6.42 12.26
CA LYS A 76 14.16 7.54 12.72
C LYS A 76 13.46 8.85 12.41
N LYS A 77 13.36 9.72 13.42
CA LYS A 77 12.78 11.05 13.25
C LYS A 77 13.66 11.91 12.33
N MET A 78 13.01 12.74 11.51
CA MET A 78 13.61 13.87 10.76
C MET A 78 14.75 13.49 9.79
N LYS A 79 14.61 12.40 9.04
CA LYS A 79 15.56 12.07 7.96
C LYS A 79 14.98 12.46 6.60
N SER A 80 15.61 13.43 5.94
CA SER A 80 15.25 13.81 4.57
C SER A 80 15.76 12.79 3.55
N THR A 81 15.09 12.69 2.39
CA THR A 81 15.52 11.81 1.30
C THR A 81 16.91 12.17 0.76
N ARG A 82 17.28 13.46 0.81
CA ARG A 82 18.61 13.95 0.44
C ARG A 82 19.69 13.44 1.39
N VAL A 83 19.45 13.54 2.71
CA VAL A 83 20.38 13.00 3.72
C VAL A 83 20.53 11.49 3.59
N ILE A 84 19.42 10.77 3.35
CA ILE A 84 19.47 9.32 3.12
C ILE A 84 20.30 8.99 1.87
N SER A 85 20.10 9.71 0.77
CA SER A 85 20.89 9.55 -0.45
C SER A 85 22.38 9.83 -0.23
N GLN A 86 22.72 10.92 0.47
CA GLN A 86 24.11 11.26 0.78
C GLN A 86 24.79 10.19 1.65
N ASN A 87 24.08 9.66 2.65
CA ASN A 87 24.56 8.56 3.49
C ASN A 87 24.73 7.24 2.72
N LEU A 88 23.97 7.03 1.65
CA LEU A 88 24.14 5.87 0.77
C LEU A 88 25.31 6.07 -0.18
N LYS A 89 25.47 7.28 -0.72
CA LYS A 89 26.59 7.66 -1.57
C LYS A 89 27.93 7.55 -0.84
N SER A 90 28.01 8.00 0.42
CA SER A 90 29.22 7.85 1.23
C SER A 90 29.60 6.39 1.50
N LYS A 91 28.64 5.46 1.37
CA LYS A 91 28.84 4.01 1.47
C LYS A 91 29.08 3.32 0.12
N GLY A 92 29.31 4.09 -0.94
CA GLY A 92 29.56 3.56 -2.30
C GLY A 92 28.29 3.28 -3.13
N PHE A 93 27.09 3.52 -2.60
CA PHE A 93 25.85 3.35 -3.36
C PHE A 93 25.45 4.66 -4.05
N SER A 94 25.70 4.77 -5.35
CA SER A 94 25.27 5.91 -6.17
C SER A 94 23.75 5.89 -6.42
N ILE A 95 22.98 6.36 -5.43
CA ILE A 95 21.51 6.42 -5.49
C ILE A 95 21.07 7.87 -5.35
N SER A 96 20.22 8.34 -6.28
CA SER A 96 19.65 9.68 -6.21
C SER A 96 18.57 9.80 -5.14
N HIS A 97 18.40 10.99 -4.57
CA HIS A 97 17.35 11.27 -3.59
C HIS A 97 15.93 11.05 -4.16
N VAL A 98 15.75 11.24 -5.47
CA VAL A 98 14.48 10.95 -6.19
C VAL A 98 14.21 9.45 -6.20
N THR A 99 15.22 8.62 -6.43
CA THR A 99 15.09 7.16 -6.36
C THR A 99 14.71 6.72 -4.95
N VAL A 100 15.33 7.30 -3.91
CA VAL A 100 14.94 7.06 -2.51
C VAL A 100 13.49 7.46 -2.27
N HIS A 101 13.05 8.63 -2.74
CA HIS A 101 11.66 9.08 -2.63
C HIS A 101 10.68 8.14 -3.34
N SER A 102 10.97 7.75 -4.58
CA SER A 102 10.15 6.82 -5.36
C SER A 102 10.04 5.47 -4.65
N TYR A 103 11.13 4.96 -4.07
CA TYR A 103 11.12 3.72 -3.32
C TYR A 103 10.25 3.81 -2.05
N LEU A 104 10.39 4.90 -1.28
CA LEU A 104 9.55 5.16 -0.10
C LEU A 104 8.07 5.24 -0.45
N ARG A 105 7.70 5.90 -1.56
CA ARG A 105 6.31 6.08 -1.99
C ARG A 105 5.71 4.81 -2.60
N LYS A 106 6.41 4.18 -3.55
CA LYS A 106 5.89 3.07 -4.36
C LYS A 106 6.00 1.72 -3.66
N ASN A 107 7.12 1.45 -3.00
CA ASN A 107 7.39 0.15 -2.39
C ASN A 107 6.97 0.11 -0.92
N LEU A 108 7.38 1.11 -0.13
CA LEU A 108 7.12 1.15 1.32
C LEU A 108 5.82 1.89 1.69
N LYS A 109 5.16 2.55 0.72
CA LYS A 109 3.88 3.27 0.88
C LYS A 109 3.89 4.31 2.02
N VAL A 110 5.05 4.92 2.29
CA VAL A 110 5.20 5.94 3.34
C VAL A 110 4.77 7.31 2.82
N ARG A 111 4.11 8.09 3.68
CA ARG A 111 3.71 9.48 3.42
C ARG A 111 4.40 10.44 4.40
N PRO A 112 4.83 11.63 3.95
CA PRO A 112 5.46 12.62 4.82
C PRO A 112 4.37 13.38 5.60
N TYR A 113 4.05 12.90 6.80
CA TYR A 113 3.16 13.63 7.70
C TYR A 113 3.96 14.54 8.64
N LYS A 114 3.39 15.72 8.93
CA LYS A 114 3.92 16.61 9.96
C LYS A 114 3.47 16.11 11.33
N PRO A 115 4.36 16.01 12.33
CA PRO A 115 3.95 15.70 13.69
C PRO A 115 3.06 16.83 14.22
N GLN A 116 1.99 16.46 14.94
CA GLN A 116 1.15 17.45 15.62
C GLN A 116 1.88 17.98 16.85
N VAL A 117 1.74 19.29 17.09
CA VAL A 117 2.23 19.92 18.32
C VAL A 117 1.37 19.42 19.47
N GLN A 118 1.96 18.65 20.38
CA GLN A 118 1.31 18.19 21.59
C GLN A 118 1.90 18.92 22.81
N PRO A 119 1.07 19.36 23.77
CA PRO A 119 1.58 19.96 24.98
C PRO A 119 2.43 18.94 25.75
N LYS A 120 3.58 19.37 26.26
CA LYS A 120 4.44 18.51 27.07
C LYS A 120 3.76 18.27 28.43
N LEU A 121 3.36 17.04 28.70
CA LEU A 121 2.75 16.66 29.96
C LEU A 121 3.75 16.01 30.89
N THR A 122 3.80 16.52 32.12
CA THR A 122 4.48 15.86 33.22
C THR A 122 3.73 14.58 33.60
N GLU A 123 4.43 13.64 34.25
CA GLU A 123 3.83 12.37 34.64
C GLU A 123 2.67 12.56 35.62
N LYS A 124 2.81 13.47 36.60
CA LYS A 124 1.74 13.87 37.52
C LYS A 124 0.49 14.40 36.79
N GLN A 125 0.68 15.16 35.71
CA GLN A 125 -0.44 15.65 34.90
C GLN A 125 -1.11 14.51 34.12
N ARG A 126 -0.35 13.52 33.64
CA ARG A 126 -0.92 12.35 32.94
C ARG A 126 -1.75 11.50 33.90
N THR A 127 -1.23 11.20 35.09
CA THR A 127 -1.96 10.41 36.10
C THR A 127 -3.23 11.13 36.54
N ALA A 128 -3.16 12.44 36.80
CA ALA A 128 -4.32 13.25 37.13
C ALA A 128 -5.39 13.23 36.02
N ARG A 129 -4.98 13.32 34.74
CA ARG A 129 -5.89 13.24 33.60
C ARG A 129 -6.53 11.86 33.47
N ILE A 130 -5.75 10.79 33.60
CA ILE A 130 -6.26 9.42 33.54
C ILE A 130 -7.26 9.19 34.68
N LYS A 131 -6.91 9.61 35.90
CA LYS A 131 -7.79 9.56 37.08
C LYS A 131 -9.10 10.30 36.82
N PHE A 132 -9.02 11.55 36.36
CA PHE A 132 -10.19 12.37 36.02
C PHE A 132 -11.11 11.70 34.99
N CYS A 133 -10.53 11.15 33.91
CA CYS A 133 -11.29 10.44 32.86
C CYS A 133 -11.91 9.15 33.38
N ASN A 134 -11.20 8.39 34.22
CA ASN A 134 -11.71 7.13 34.76
C ASN A 134 -12.88 7.34 35.72
N GLU A 135 -12.78 8.33 36.62
CA GLU A 135 -13.86 8.70 37.55
C GLU A 135 -15.16 9.08 36.83
N ARG A 136 -15.07 9.68 35.64
CA ARG A 136 -16.20 10.25 34.89
C ARG A 136 -16.57 9.46 33.64
N LYS A 137 -15.98 8.28 33.45
CA LYS A 137 -16.19 7.44 32.26
C LYS A 137 -17.66 7.04 32.07
N ASN A 138 -18.38 6.82 33.16
CA ASN A 138 -19.77 6.35 33.17
C ASN A 138 -20.78 7.45 33.58
N TRP A 139 -20.38 8.72 33.55
CA TRP A 139 -21.30 9.81 33.90
C TRP A 139 -22.40 9.98 32.86
N SER A 140 -23.65 10.10 33.34
CA SER A 140 -24.82 10.41 32.52
C SER A 140 -24.79 11.87 32.04
N ILE A 141 -25.49 12.17 30.95
CA ILE A 141 -25.63 13.52 30.38
C ILE A 141 -26.12 14.51 31.44
N ASP A 142 -27.03 14.10 32.33
CA ASP A 142 -27.53 14.94 33.42
C ASP A 142 -26.43 15.35 34.41
N SER A 143 -25.49 14.44 34.71
CA SER A 143 -24.33 14.72 35.56
C SER A 143 -23.37 15.74 34.94
N TRP A 144 -23.37 15.88 33.61
CA TRP A 144 -22.57 16.88 32.89
C TRP A 144 -23.24 18.25 32.79
N ARG A 145 -24.57 18.36 32.97
CA ARG A 145 -25.31 19.64 32.81
C ARG A 145 -24.86 20.73 33.78
N GLY A 146 -24.28 20.39 34.92
CA GLY A 146 -23.72 21.36 35.87
C GLY A 146 -22.30 21.84 35.54
N PHE A 147 -21.62 21.23 34.56
CA PHE A 147 -20.22 21.51 34.24
C PHE A 147 -20.09 22.48 33.05
N TYR A 148 -20.24 23.78 33.31
CA TYR A 148 -19.97 24.81 32.31
C TYR A 148 -18.53 25.30 32.45
N SER A 149 -17.70 25.09 31.43
CA SER A 149 -16.37 25.74 31.40
C SER A 149 -16.55 27.19 30.96
N ARG A 150 -15.87 28.14 31.64
CA ARG A 150 -15.90 29.57 31.29
C ARG A 150 -15.47 29.87 29.84
N THR A 151 -14.80 28.93 29.17
CA THR A 151 -14.25 29.06 27.81
C THR A 151 -15.03 28.32 26.73
N SER A 152 -16.07 27.55 27.07
CA SER A 152 -17.06 27.07 26.11
C SER A 152 -18.43 27.60 26.53
N PRO A 153 -18.95 28.64 25.85
CA PRO A 153 -20.33 29.07 26.07
C PRO A 153 -21.26 27.86 25.94
N PRO A 154 -22.37 27.80 26.71
CA PRO A 154 -23.33 26.73 26.52
C PRO A 154 -23.70 26.71 25.05
N LEU A 155 -23.44 25.57 24.38
CA LEU A 155 -24.06 25.30 23.10
C LEU A 155 -25.55 25.48 23.37
N ARG A 156 -26.11 26.59 22.88
CA ARG A 156 -27.54 26.78 22.83
C ARG A 156 -28.03 25.67 21.90
N TYR A 157 -28.32 24.51 22.46
CA TYR A 157 -29.24 23.57 21.85
C TYR A 157 -30.64 24.19 21.98
N SER A 158 -30.83 25.35 21.36
CA SER A 158 -32.15 25.87 21.06
C SER A 158 -32.70 24.94 19.99
N THR A 159 -33.55 24.01 20.42
CA THR A 159 -34.65 23.47 19.62
C THR A 159 -34.31 23.22 18.16
N LEU A 160 -33.29 22.40 17.89
CA LEU A 160 -33.44 21.48 16.78
C LEU A 160 -34.29 20.36 17.36
N GLN A 161 -35.59 20.46 17.12
CA GLN A 161 -36.47 19.30 17.18
C GLN A 161 -35.72 18.19 16.46
N ILE A 162 -35.35 17.14 17.21
CA ILE A 162 -34.96 15.89 16.60
C ILE A 162 -36.25 15.38 15.99
N SER A 163 -36.54 15.80 14.76
CA SER A 163 -37.54 15.16 13.93
C SER A 163 -37.10 13.72 13.83
N LYS A 164 -37.83 12.86 14.54
CA LYS A 164 -37.77 11.41 14.41
C LYS A 164 -38.01 11.09 12.93
N THR A 165 -36.93 10.96 12.16
CA THR A 165 -36.80 10.22 10.89
C THR A 165 -35.59 10.77 10.14
N THR A 166 -34.46 10.13 10.31
CA THR A 166 -33.61 9.82 9.15
C THR A 166 -32.76 8.63 9.54
N GLU A 167 -33.06 7.52 8.88
CA GLU A 167 -32.28 6.31 8.83
C GLU A 167 -30.87 6.65 8.34
N PHE A 168 -29.98 7.10 9.23
CA PHE A 168 -28.55 7.09 8.92
C PHE A 168 -28.04 5.68 9.18
N GLY A 169 -28.24 4.86 8.14
CA GLY A 169 -27.78 3.50 8.04
C GLY A 169 -26.31 3.36 8.43
N ARG A 170 -26.06 2.25 9.13
CA ARG A 170 -25.00 1.30 8.78
C ARG A 170 -23.78 1.95 8.12
N ASN A 171 -22.81 2.40 8.92
CA ASN A 171 -21.36 2.32 8.67
C ASN A 171 -20.59 3.11 9.74
N LEU A 172 -20.81 2.81 11.01
CA LEU A 172 -19.77 3.03 12.02
C LEU A 172 -19.04 1.71 12.18
N VAL A 173 -18.01 1.50 11.36
CA VAL A 173 -16.96 0.54 11.72
C VAL A 173 -16.43 1.01 13.07
N PRO A 174 -16.47 0.18 14.13
CA PRO A 174 -16.00 0.59 15.44
C PRO A 174 -14.54 0.99 15.32
N MET A 175 -14.25 2.26 15.55
CA MET A 175 -12.90 2.83 15.63
C MET A 175 -12.25 2.42 16.97
N PHE A 176 -12.31 1.12 17.28
CA PHE A 176 -11.78 0.48 18.48
C PHE A 176 -11.17 -0.88 18.17
N LEU A 177 -10.50 -1.01 17.01
CA LEU A 177 -9.54 -2.09 16.76
C LEU A 177 -8.39 -1.55 15.90
N LEU A 178 -7.64 -0.57 16.42
CA LEU A 178 -6.24 -0.51 16.02
C LEU A 178 -5.53 -1.60 16.83
N PRO A 179 -4.91 -2.60 16.19
CA PRO A 179 -4.11 -3.58 16.92
C PRO A 179 -3.06 -2.81 17.72
N LYS A 180 -3.00 -3.11 19.03
CA LYS A 180 -1.87 -2.71 19.87
C LYS A 180 -0.60 -3.03 19.11
N ARG A 181 0.39 -2.14 19.13
CA ARG A 181 1.76 -2.46 18.69
C ARG A 181 2.27 -3.61 19.56
N SER A 182 1.98 -4.84 19.16
CA SER A 182 2.60 -6.06 19.64
C SER A 182 3.59 -6.51 18.56
N ASN A 183 4.87 -6.43 18.90
CA ASN A 183 5.97 -7.28 18.46
C ASN A 183 5.79 -7.97 17.10
N PHE A 184 6.14 -7.28 16.02
CA PHE A 184 6.27 -7.89 14.68
C PHE A 184 7.72 -8.29 14.36
N LEU A 185 8.55 -8.60 15.37
CA LEU A 185 9.96 -8.98 15.16
C LEU A 185 10.50 -10.02 16.16
N GLU A 186 9.67 -10.95 16.69
CA GLU A 186 10.16 -11.97 17.64
C GLU A 186 9.82 -13.43 17.28
N LYS A 187 9.41 -13.76 16.05
CA LYS A 187 9.29 -15.16 15.62
C LYS A 187 9.88 -15.42 14.23
N SER A 188 11.19 -15.47 14.22
CA SER A 188 12.00 -16.34 13.35
C SER A 188 13.33 -16.46 14.07
N TRP A 189 13.94 -17.65 14.12
CA TRP A 189 15.16 -18.01 14.88
C TRP A 189 14.93 -18.62 16.27
N SER A 190 14.25 -19.77 16.28
CA SER A 190 14.54 -20.86 17.22
C SER A 190 14.31 -22.17 16.46
N GLY A 191 15.40 -22.69 15.90
CA GLY A 191 15.41 -23.80 14.96
C GLY A 191 16.81 -24.04 14.43
N VAL A 192 17.75 -24.20 15.36
CA VAL A 192 18.98 -25.01 15.29
C VAL A 192 19.18 -25.56 16.69
#